data_AF-A0A7S0GFI3-F1
#
_entry.id   AF-A0A7S0GFI3-F1
#
_cell.length_a   1.000
_cell.length_b   1.000
_cell.length_c   1.000
_cell.angle_alpha   90.00
_cell.angle_beta   90.00
_cell.angle_gamma   90.00
#
_symmetry.space_group_name_H-M   'P 1'
#
loop_
_entity.id
_entity.type
_entity.pdbx_description
1 polymer ?
#
loop_
_entity_poly.entity_id
_entity_poly.type
_entity_poly.pdbx_seq_one_letter_code
_entity_poly.pdbx_strand_id
1 'polypeptide(L)'
;CYGRADDLDPAVLDRCDESLQFSLPNDECRSSLLMQYFNSYVRDSAEQHNRQEQSIYSRTKSFFTRKEPFLFEINSDVMDCTHLRTVVKETAGFSGREIGKMMVALQ
;
A
#
# COMPACT_ATOMS: atom_id res chain seq x y z
N CYS A 1 -1.49 18.67 8.91
CA CYS A 1 -0.89 17.73 9.90
C CYS A 1 0.62 17.96 9.93
N TYR A 2 1.09 18.87 10.78
CA TYR A 2 2.52 19.17 10.94
C TYR A 2 3.08 18.36 12.10
N GLY A 3 4.28 17.78 11.93
CA GLY A 3 4.82 16.72 12.78
C GLY A 3 5.21 17.11 14.22
N ARG A 4 5.05 18.38 14.61
CA ARG A 4 5.25 18.86 15.98
C ARG A 4 4.28 20.04 16.21
N ALA A 5 3.41 19.95 17.21
CA ALA A 5 2.48 21.03 17.54
C ALA A 5 3.21 22.26 18.13
N ASP A 6 4.37 22.05 18.77
CA ASP A 6 5.16 23.09 19.43
C ASP A 6 5.93 24.02 18.48
N ASP A 7 6.05 23.68 17.20
CA ASP A 7 6.74 24.49 16.17
C ASP A 7 5.77 25.38 15.37
N LEU A 8 4.48 25.40 15.73
CA LEU A 8 3.48 26.23 15.07
C LEU A 8 3.50 27.65 15.66
N ASP A 9 3.38 28.64 14.79
CA ASP A 9 3.22 30.04 15.20
C ASP A 9 2.06 30.15 16.22
N PRO A 10 2.27 30.80 17.38
CA PRO A 10 1.25 31.01 18.40
C PRO A 10 -0.09 31.54 17.84
N ALA A 11 -0.05 32.36 16.77
CA ALA A 11 -1.26 32.89 16.14
C ALA A 11 -2.07 31.84 15.35
N VAL A 12 -1.44 30.74 14.94
CA VAL A 12 -2.09 29.58 14.29
C VAL A 12 -2.65 28.63 15.34
N LEU A 13 -1.94 28.45 16.46
CA LEU A 13 -2.42 27.63 17.60
C LEU A 13 -3.66 28.26 18.26
N ASP A 14 -3.71 29.59 18.39
CA ASP A 14 -4.85 30.34 18.95
C ASP A 14 -6.16 30.19 18.13
N ARG A 15 -6.06 29.72 16.87
CA ARG A 15 -7.21 29.50 15.97
C ARG A 15 -7.59 28.03 15.80
N CYS A 16 -6.87 27.11 16.47
CA CYS A 16 -7.15 25.67 16.41
C CYS A 16 -7.83 25.25 17.71
N ASP A 17 -9.16 25.16 17.72
CA ASP A 17 -9.93 24.79 18.93
C ASP A 17 -9.58 23.38 19.46
N GLU A 18 -9.27 22.43 18.56
CA GLU A 18 -8.92 21.06 18.91
C GLU A 18 -7.67 20.58 18.16
N SER A 19 -6.63 20.19 18.90
CA SER A 19 -5.44 19.54 18.34
C SER A 19 -5.65 18.02 18.27
N LEU A 20 -5.83 17.47 17.06
CA LEU A 20 -5.94 16.04 16.86
C LEU A 20 -4.54 15.40 16.78
N GLN A 21 -4.11 14.73 17.85
CA GLN A 21 -2.86 13.96 17.87
C GLN A 21 -3.09 12.56 17.32
N PHE A 22 -2.49 12.26 16.17
CA PHE A 22 -2.51 10.90 15.61
C PHE A 22 -1.41 10.06 16.25
N SER A 23 -1.79 9.07 17.04
CA SER A 23 -0.86 8.07 17.55
C SER A 23 -0.43 7.09 16.46
N LEU A 24 0.69 6.39 16.71
CA LEU A 24 1.13 5.31 15.84
C LEU A 24 0.13 4.14 15.89
N PRO A 25 -0.09 3.45 14.77
CA PRO A 25 -1.00 2.32 14.71
C PRO A 25 -0.52 1.16 15.58
N ASN A 26 -1.44 0.57 16.34
CA ASN A 26 -1.21 -0.68 17.06
C ASN A 26 -1.12 -1.88 16.09
N ASP A 27 -0.79 -3.07 16.59
CA ASP A 27 -0.52 -4.25 15.78
C ASP A 27 -1.71 -4.66 14.89
N GLU A 28 -2.94 -4.62 15.42
CA GLU A 28 -4.16 -4.95 14.68
C GLU A 28 -4.42 -3.94 13.56
N CYS A 29 -4.22 -2.65 13.85
CA CYS A 29 -4.36 -1.58 12.87
C CYS A 29 -3.28 -1.68 11.79
N ARG A 30 -2.02 -1.98 12.15
CA ARG A 30 -0.95 -2.25 11.18
C ARG A 30 -1.28 -3.44 10.30
N SER A 31 -1.77 -4.54 10.88
CA SER A 31 -2.21 -5.72 10.13
C SER A 31 -3.28 -5.37 9.10
N SER A 32 -4.27 -4.56 9.50
CA SER A 32 -5.35 -4.13 8.61
C SER A 32 -4.85 -3.21 7.50
N LEU A 33 -3.98 -2.24 7.82
CA LEU A 33 -3.37 -1.33 6.86
C LEU A 33 -2.49 -2.07 5.85
N LEU A 34 -1.67 -3.02 6.31
CA LEU A 34 -0.83 -3.84 5.45
C LEU A 34 -1.65 -4.64 4.45
N MET A 35 -2.72 -5.32 4.91
CA MET A 35 -3.60 -6.08 4.04
C MET A 35 -4.35 -5.18 3.05
N GLN A 36 -4.86 -4.04 3.51
CA GLN A 36 -5.55 -3.08 2.65
C GLN A 36 -4.64 -2.56 1.54
N TYR A 37 -3.43 -2.08 1.89
CA TYR A 37 -2.49 -1.53 0.92
C TYR A 37 -1.91 -2.59 -0.01
N PHE A 38 -1.68 -3.80 0.48
CA PHE A 38 -1.28 -4.91 -0.38
C PHE A 38 -2.33 -5.18 -1.47
N ASN A 39 -3.61 -5.23 -1.09
CA ASN A 39 -4.69 -5.42 -2.06
C ASN A 39 -4.74 -4.25 -3.07
N SER A 40 -4.72 -3.00 -2.58
CA SER A 40 -4.87 -1.82 -3.43
C SER A 40 -3.69 -1.52 -4.36
N TYR A 41 -2.45 -1.83 -3.94
CA TYR A 41 -1.26 -1.47 -4.73
C TYR A 41 -0.64 -2.64 -5.46
N VAL A 42 -0.70 -3.85 -4.90
CA VAL A 42 -0.04 -5.02 -5.49
C VAL A 42 -1.05 -5.87 -6.26
N ARG A 43 -2.13 -6.30 -5.61
CA ARG A 43 -3.12 -7.17 -6.25
C ARG A 43 -3.87 -6.47 -7.37
N ASP A 44 -4.40 -5.28 -7.11
CA ASP A 44 -5.15 -4.51 -8.12
C ASP A 44 -4.25 -4.14 -9.32
N SER A 45 -2.98 -3.79 -9.09
CA SER A 45 -2.01 -3.50 -10.16
C SER A 45 -1.72 -4.74 -11.01
N ALA A 46 -1.48 -5.89 -10.38
CA ALA A 46 -1.28 -7.16 -11.08
C ALA A 46 -2.51 -7.58 -11.91
N GLU A 47 -3.71 -7.44 -11.35
CA GLU A 47 -4.96 -7.72 -12.06
C GLU A 47 -5.15 -6.77 -13.25
N GLN A 48 -4.88 -5.48 -13.07
CA GLN A 48 -5.01 -4.50 -14.14
C GLN A 48 -4.02 -4.79 -15.27
N HIS A 49 -2.77 -5.12 -14.94
CA HIS A 49 -1.77 -5.54 -15.92
C HIS A 49 -2.23 -6.78 -16.69
N ASN A 50 -2.69 -7.82 -15.98
CA ASN A 50 -3.17 -9.05 -16.61
C ASN A 50 -4.37 -8.79 -17.54
N ARG A 51 -5.33 -7.95 -17.13
CA ARG A 51 -6.46 -7.55 -17.99
C ARG A 51 -5.99 -6.82 -19.25
N GLN A 52 -4.99 -5.95 -19.13
CA GLN A 52 -4.42 -5.23 -20.26
C GLN A 52 -3.69 -6.18 -21.22
N GLU A 53 -2.88 -7.10 -20.69
CA GLU A 53 -2.15 -8.09 -21.48
C GLU A 53 -3.07 -9.13 -22.13
N GLN A 54 -4.25 -9.38 -21.56
CA GLN A 54 -5.27 -10.26 -22.15
C GLN A 54 -6.25 -9.53 -23.09
N SER A 55 -6.14 -8.20 -23.20
CA SER A 55 -6.97 -7.40 -24.09
C SER A 55 -6.80 -7.80 -25.56
N ILE A 56 -7.85 -7.62 -26.35
CA ILE A 56 -7.89 -7.96 -27.79
C ILE A 56 -6.71 -7.32 -28.53
N TYR A 57 -6.33 -6.09 -28.17
CA TYR A 57 -5.18 -5.39 -28.75
C TYR A 57 -3.83 -6.04 -28.42
N SER A 58 -3.63 -6.50 -27.18
CA SER A 58 -2.39 -7.20 -26.81
C SER A 58 -2.33 -8.57 -27.48
N ARG A 59 -3.46 -9.29 -27.59
CA ARG A 59 -3.52 -10.57 -28.31
C ARG A 59 -3.14 -10.42 -29.78
N THR A 60 -3.69 -9.44 -30.51
CA THR A 60 -3.33 -9.23 -31.93
C THR A 60 -1.86 -8.82 -32.10
N LYS A 61 -1.32 -7.99 -31.19
CA LYS A 61 0.10 -7.63 -31.16
C LYS A 61 0.99 -8.84 -30.86
N SER A 62 0.59 -9.71 -29.93
CA SER A 62 1.29 -10.96 -29.59
C SER A 62 1.34 -11.91 -30.79
N PHE A 63 0.24 -12.08 -31.53
CA PHE A 63 0.22 -12.87 -32.77
C PHE A 63 1.16 -12.31 -33.85
N PHE A 64 1.28 -10.99 -33.97
CA PHE A 64 2.19 -10.36 -34.94
C PHE A 64 3.66 -10.40 -34.50
N THR A 65 3.93 -10.25 -33.21
CA THR A 65 5.29 -10.19 -32.63
C THR A 65 5.82 -11.53 -32.13
N ARG A 66 4.98 -12.58 -32.10
CA ARG A 66 5.24 -13.92 -31.52
C ARG A 66 5.80 -13.88 -30.09
N LYS A 67 5.43 -12.86 -29.31
CA LYS A 67 5.80 -12.74 -27.90
C LYS A 67 4.60 -13.07 -27.03
N GLU A 68 4.76 -14.02 -26.13
CA GLU A 68 3.74 -14.36 -25.14
C GLU A 68 3.57 -13.18 -24.15
N PRO A 69 2.32 -12.85 -23.74
CA PRO A 69 2.06 -11.85 -22.74
C PRO A 69 2.65 -12.27 -21.39
N PHE A 70 3.27 -11.33 -20.68
CA PHE A 70 3.75 -11.57 -19.33
C PHE A 70 2.57 -11.41 -18.35
N LEU A 71 2.28 -12.44 -17.57
CA LEU A 71 1.19 -12.43 -16.59
C LEU A 71 1.75 -12.56 -15.18
N PHE A 72 1.19 -11.78 -14.26
CA PHE A 72 1.51 -11.87 -12.85
C PHE A 72 0.59 -12.88 -12.17
N GLU A 73 1.17 -13.78 -11.38
CA GLU A 73 0.43 -14.67 -10.49
C GLU A 73 0.90 -14.40 -9.06
N ILE A 74 -0.02 -13.93 -8.22
CA ILE A 74 0.25 -13.68 -6.80
C ILE A 74 -0.25 -14.89 -6.03
N ASN A 75 0.67 -15.63 -5.39
CA ASN A 75 0.28 -16.75 -4.54
C ASN A 75 -0.57 -16.25 -3.35
N SER A 76 -1.57 -17.05 -2.99
CA SER A 76 -2.51 -16.70 -1.90
C SER A 76 -1.88 -16.72 -0.51
N ASP A 77 -0.70 -17.33 -0.36
CA ASP A 77 0.05 -17.50 0.89
C ASP A 77 0.99 -16.33 1.23
N VAL A 78 1.23 -15.42 0.27
CA VAL A 78 2.14 -14.26 0.42
C VAL A 78 1.75 -13.38 1.62
N MET A 79 0.46 -13.26 1.89
CA MET A 79 -0.09 -12.54 3.05
C MET A 79 -0.88 -13.47 3.99
N ASP A 80 -0.43 -14.72 4.13
CA ASP A 80 -0.95 -15.63 5.15
C ASP A 80 -0.67 -15.10 6.56
N CYS A 81 -1.42 -15.59 7.55
CA CYS A 81 -1.33 -15.22 8.96
C CYS A 81 0.11 -15.25 9.50
N THR A 82 0.95 -16.19 9.06
CA THR A 82 2.35 -16.31 9.50
C THR A 82 3.23 -15.17 8.98
N HIS A 83 3.21 -14.91 7.68
CA HIS A 83 3.94 -13.81 7.05
C HIS A 83 3.44 -12.45 7.51
N LEU A 84 2.12 -12.27 7.55
CA LEU A 84 1.49 -11.02 8.00
C LEU A 84 1.93 -10.65 9.42
N ARG A 85 1.94 -11.62 10.36
CA ARG A 85 2.41 -11.38 11.73
C ARG A 85 3.88 -10.95 11.78
N THR A 86 4.71 -11.46 10.89
CA THR A 86 6.11 -11.07 10.80
C THR A 86 6.22 -9.62 10.33
N VAL A 87 5.55 -9.27 9.23
CA VAL A 87 5.58 -7.90 8.69
C VAL A 87 4.98 -6.89 9.68
N VAL A 88 3.95 -7.25 10.46
CA VAL A 88 3.39 -6.41 11.52
C VAL A 88 4.41 -6.09 12.62
N LYS A 89 5.29 -7.04 12.94
CA LYS A 89 6.38 -6.84 13.91
C LYS A 89 7.50 -5.98 13.34
N GLU A 90 7.92 -6.25 12.11
CA GLU A 90 8.99 -5.49 11.44
C GLU A 90 8.59 -4.03 11.17
N THR A 91 7.29 -3.76 11.00
CA THR A 91 6.74 -2.41 10.81
C THR A 91 6.36 -1.73 12.13
N ALA A 92 6.80 -2.25 13.27
CA ALA A 92 6.59 -1.60 14.56
C ALA A 92 7.20 -0.18 14.55
N GLY A 93 6.41 0.81 14.97
CA GLY A 93 6.82 2.22 14.97
C GLY A 93 6.52 2.97 13.67
N PHE A 94 6.07 2.30 12.61
CA PHE A 94 5.72 2.96 11.35
C PHE A 94 4.36 3.66 11.48
N SER A 95 4.26 4.87 10.95
CA SER A 95 2.99 5.54 10.69
C SER A 95 2.25 4.86 9.53
N GLY A 96 0.93 5.02 9.47
CA GLY A 96 0.15 4.50 8.34
C GLY A 96 0.64 5.02 6.98
N ARG A 97 1.21 6.23 6.93
CA ARG A 97 1.81 6.80 5.71
C ARG A 97 3.08 6.05 5.28
N GLU A 98 3.93 5.66 6.23
CA GLU A 98 5.14 4.90 5.92
C GLU A 98 4.81 3.49 5.46
N ILE A 99 3.83 2.83 6.11
CA ILE A 99 3.31 1.54 5.67
C ILE A 99 2.77 1.63 4.23
N GLY A 100 1.98 2.67 3.92
CA GLY A 100 1.47 2.89 2.57
C GLY A 100 2.59 3.09 1.54
N LYS A 101 3.60 3.92 1.85
CA LYS A 101 4.74 4.14 0.95
C LYS A 101 5.54 2.86 0.68
N MET A 102 5.73 2.02 1.71
CA MET A 102 6.42 0.73 1.57
C MET A 102 5.68 -0.16 0.56
N MET A 103 4.34 -0.23 0.63
CA MET A 103 3.54 -1.05 -0.28
C MET A 103 3.51 -0.51 -1.71
N VAL A 104 3.50 0.82 -1.88
CA VAL A 104 3.61 1.44 -3.21
C VAL A 104 4.94 1.11 -3.89
N ALA A 105 6.03 0.98 -3.13
CA ALA A 105 7.33 0.60 -3.68
C ALA A 105 7.40 -0.85 -4.19
N LEU A 106 6.40 -1.69 -3.87
CA LEU A 106 6.30 -3.08 -4.35
C LEU A 106 5.55 -3.21 -5.68
N GLN A 107 4.89 -2.14 -6.15
CA GLN A 107 4.12 -2.13 -7.39
C GLN A 107 5.02 -2.17 -8.64
#